data_AF-A0A2H9P2Q0-F1
#
_entry.id   AF-A0A2H9P2Q0-F1
#
_cell.length_a   1.000
_cell.length_b   1.000
_cell.length_c   1.000
_cell.angle_alpha   90.00
_cell.angle_beta   90.00
_cell.angle_gamma   90.00
#
_symmetry.space_group_name_H-M   'P 1'
#
loop_
_entity.id
_entity.type
_entity.pdbx_description
1 polymer ?
#
loop_
_entity_poly.entity_id
_entity_poly.type
_entity_poly.pdbx_seq_one_letter_code
_entity_poly.pdbx_strand_id
1 'polypeptide(L)'
;MTKIIPRISTRGYYDLTYGKTIKKNSYFLYPKKDFDKLVGSKEVVIMIHGLRNNNAGAIAKVVLAKNRLSQLGYHYPVIGFSYDSNTTGAHLLKYAKRALSAGQIIAQKNG
;
A
#
# COMPACT_ATOMS: atom_id res chain seq x y z
N MET A 1 3.23 0.23 -21.83
CA MET A 1 4.23 0.21 -20.74
C MET A 1 3.51 0.28 -19.40
N THR A 2 3.75 -0.64 -18.48
CA THR A 2 3.24 -0.55 -17.10
C THR A 2 3.92 0.64 -16.43
N LYS A 3 3.15 1.71 -16.19
CA LYS A 3 3.66 2.92 -15.54
C LYS A 3 4.11 2.55 -14.12
N ILE A 4 5.40 2.69 -13.85
CA ILE A 4 5.93 2.43 -12.51
C ILE A 4 5.36 3.50 -11.56
N ILE A 5 4.74 3.05 -10.48
CA ILE A 5 4.12 3.92 -9.48
C ILE A 5 5.00 3.92 -8.22
N PRO A 6 5.50 5.09 -7.79
CA PRO A 6 6.27 5.22 -6.56
C PRO A 6 5.42 4.75 -5.38
N ARG A 7 5.96 3.86 -4.56
CA ARG A 7 5.28 3.36 -3.38
C ARG A 7 6.23 3.07 -2.23
N ILE A 8 5.74 3.36 -1.03
CA ILE A 8 6.25 2.83 0.22
C ILE A 8 5.61 1.45 0.38
N SER A 9 6.38 0.45 0.79
CA SER A 9 5.83 -0.88 0.95
C SER A 9 6.44 -1.65 2.10
N THR A 10 5.59 -2.45 2.73
CA THR A 10 5.95 -3.53 3.65
C THR A 10 5.48 -4.88 3.14
N ARG A 11 5.28 -5.02 1.82
CA ARG A 11 4.90 -6.31 1.23
C ARG A 11 5.99 -7.36 1.43
N GLY A 12 5.57 -8.54 1.85
CA GLY A 12 6.45 -9.65 2.24
C GLY A 12 7.16 -9.43 3.58
N TYR A 13 6.66 -8.53 4.44
CA TYR A 13 7.20 -8.29 5.79
C TYR A 13 6.40 -9.07 6.81
N TYR A 14 5.22 -9.56 6.46
CA TYR A 14 4.32 -10.24 7.38
C TYR A 14 3.83 -11.57 6.80
N ASP A 15 3.64 -12.54 7.69
CA ASP A 15 2.84 -13.72 7.41
C ASP A 15 1.38 -13.30 7.20
N LEU A 16 0.82 -13.62 6.04
CA LEU A 16 -0.54 -13.21 5.67
C LEU A 16 -1.65 -13.97 6.42
N THR A 17 -1.31 -15.05 7.11
CA THR A 17 -2.27 -15.89 7.83
C THR A 17 -2.48 -15.41 9.27
N TYR A 18 -1.42 -14.96 9.93
CA TYR A 18 -1.39 -14.61 11.35
C TYR A 18 -0.80 -13.23 11.67
N GLY A 19 -0.27 -12.50 10.67
CA GLY A 19 0.30 -11.17 10.87
C GLY A 19 1.67 -11.18 11.58
N LYS A 20 2.35 -12.32 11.63
CA LYS A 20 3.69 -12.44 12.24
C LYS A 20 4.72 -11.70 11.39
N THR A 21 5.61 -10.94 12.02
CA THR A 21 6.68 -10.22 11.33
C THR A 21 7.75 -11.20 10.82
N ILE A 22 8.06 -11.10 9.53
CA ILE A 22 9.09 -11.86 8.80
C ILE A 22 10.34 -11.00 8.59
N LYS A 23 10.16 -9.72 8.21
CA LYS A 23 11.27 -8.76 7.98
C LYS A 23 11.24 -7.67 9.04
N LYS A 24 12.43 -7.30 9.54
CA LYS A 24 12.57 -6.37 10.68
C LYS A 24 12.81 -4.92 10.30
N ASN A 25 13.15 -4.64 9.05
CA ASN A 25 13.25 -3.25 8.61
C ASN A 25 11.85 -2.64 8.47
N SER A 26 11.73 -1.32 8.55
CA SER A 26 10.42 -0.68 8.67
C SER A 26 9.62 -0.67 7.36
N TYR A 27 10.27 -0.40 6.23
CA TYR A 27 9.67 -0.38 4.89
C TYR A 27 10.74 -0.43 3.80
N PHE A 28 10.31 -0.53 2.55
CA PHE A 28 11.12 -0.24 1.37
C PHE A 28 10.42 0.74 0.43
N LEU A 29 11.22 1.46 -0.37
CA LEU A 29 10.74 2.40 -1.37
C LEU A 29 10.94 1.81 -2.77
N TYR A 30 9.94 1.95 -3.63
CA TYR A 30 10.04 1.49 -5.01
C TYR A 30 9.30 2.42 -5.99
N PRO A 31 9.98 2.96 -7.02
CA PRO A 31 11.44 3.10 -7.14
C PRO A 31 11.96 4.11 -6.11
N LYS A 32 13.09 3.81 -5.47
CA LYS A 32 13.66 4.70 -4.44
C LYS A 32 13.90 6.13 -4.94
N LYS A 33 14.44 6.29 -6.17
CA LYS A 33 14.74 7.59 -6.78
C LYS A 33 13.51 8.46 -7.05
N ASP A 34 12.33 7.87 -7.20
CA ASP A 34 11.12 8.68 -7.43
C ASP A 34 10.69 9.45 -6.18
N PHE A 35 11.18 9.06 -4.99
CA PHE A 35 10.91 9.77 -3.75
C PHE A 35 11.70 11.07 -3.61
N ASP A 36 12.76 11.25 -4.40
CA ASP A 36 13.51 12.52 -4.42
C ASP A 36 12.62 13.68 -4.90
N LYS A 37 11.59 13.39 -5.71
CA LYS A 37 10.57 14.35 -6.17
C LYS A 37 9.67 14.88 -5.04
N LEU A 38 9.70 14.25 -3.86
CA LEU A 38 8.97 14.73 -2.70
C LEU A 38 9.71 15.87 -1.99
N VAL A 39 11.04 15.96 -2.16
CA VAL A 39 11.85 17.02 -1.56
C VAL A 39 11.43 18.36 -2.16
N GLY A 40 11.01 19.28 -1.30
CA GLY A 40 10.51 20.60 -1.72
C GLY A 40 9.07 20.61 -2.25
N SER A 41 8.38 19.45 -2.28
CA SER A 41 6.95 19.43 -2.58
C SER A 41 6.17 20.07 -1.44
N LYS A 42 5.23 20.96 -1.75
CA LYS A 42 4.37 21.61 -0.75
C LYS A 42 3.36 20.64 -0.15
N GLU A 43 2.90 19.68 -0.95
CA GLU A 43 1.89 18.68 -0.56
C GLU A 43 2.25 17.30 -1.12
N VAL A 44 1.69 16.25 -0.53
CA VAL A 44 1.81 14.88 -1.03
C VAL A 44 0.53 14.13 -0.70
N VAL A 45 0.05 13.32 -1.65
CA VAL A 45 -1.02 12.35 -1.40
C VAL A 45 -0.40 10.95 -1.31
N ILE A 46 -0.74 10.25 -0.24
CA ILE A 46 -0.39 8.85 -0.03
C ILE A 46 -1.67 8.03 -0.13
N MET A 47 -1.79 7.24 -1.20
CA MET A 47 -2.93 6.36 -1.41
C MET A 47 -2.69 5.00 -0.79
N ILE A 48 -3.47 4.68 0.25
CA ILE A 48 -3.44 3.40 0.97
C ILE A 48 -4.58 2.51 0.46
N HIS A 49 -4.29 1.24 0.16
CA HIS A 49 -5.33 0.28 -0.23
C HIS A 49 -5.92 -0.47 0.97
N GLY A 50 -7.18 -0.91 0.83
CA GLY A 50 -7.85 -1.74 1.84
C GLY A 50 -7.44 -3.22 1.80
N LEU A 51 -7.79 -3.93 2.87
CA LEU A 51 -7.46 -5.33 3.18
C LEU A 51 -7.49 -6.26 1.96
N ARG A 52 -8.59 -6.28 1.21
CA ARG A 52 -8.81 -7.25 0.13
C ARG A 52 -7.96 -7.03 -1.14
N ASN A 53 -7.18 -5.96 -1.22
CA ASN A 53 -6.41 -5.64 -2.43
C ASN A 53 -5.02 -6.27 -2.41
N ASN A 54 -4.72 -7.03 -3.47
CA ASN A 54 -3.36 -7.49 -3.76
C ASN A 54 -2.49 -6.37 -4.34
N ASN A 55 -1.24 -6.67 -4.69
CA ASN A 55 -0.30 -5.67 -5.21
C ASN A 55 -0.80 -4.96 -6.49
N ALA A 56 -1.44 -5.71 -7.41
CA ALA A 56 -2.00 -5.14 -8.63
C ALA A 56 -3.17 -4.17 -8.31
N GLY A 57 -4.08 -4.57 -7.43
CA GLY A 57 -5.19 -3.73 -6.98
C GLY A 57 -4.73 -2.48 -6.22
N ALA A 58 -3.65 -2.60 -5.44
CA ALA A 58 -3.00 -1.47 -4.79
C ALA A 58 -2.51 -0.44 -5.83
N ILE A 59 -1.76 -0.89 -6.83
CA ILE A 59 -1.23 -0.04 -7.90
C ILE A 59 -2.37 0.63 -8.68
N ALA A 60 -3.40 -0.14 -9.04
CA ALA A 60 -4.56 0.38 -9.78
C ALA A 60 -5.27 1.51 -9.01
N LYS A 61 -5.40 1.39 -7.68
CA LYS A 61 -5.99 2.45 -6.84
C LYS A 61 -5.15 3.73 -6.83
N VAL A 62 -3.82 3.63 -6.80
CA VAL A 62 -2.95 4.81 -6.88
C VAL A 62 -3.08 5.50 -8.24
N VAL A 63 -3.13 4.73 -9.33
CA VAL A 63 -3.34 5.28 -10.69
C VAL A 63 -4.68 6.00 -10.78
N LEU A 64 -5.75 5.38 -10.27
CA LEU A 64 -7.08 5.97 -10.26
C LEU A 64 -7.10 7.29 -9.47
N ALA A 65 -6.53 7.29 -8.25
CA ALA A 65 -6.43 8.48 -7.41
C ALA A 65 -5.64 9.59 -8.12
N LYS A 66 -4.48 9.26 -8.69
CA LYS A 66 -3.64 10.22 -9.44
C LYS A 66 -4.38 10.85 -10.61
N ASN A 67 -5.07 10.04 -11.42
CA ASN A 67 -5.81 10.54 -12.57
C ASN A 67 -6.96 11.45 -12.13
N ARG A 68 -7.70 11.06 -11.08
CA ARG A 68 -8.81 11.86 -10.56
C ARG A 68 -8.34 13.19 -9.98
N LEU A 69 -7.27 13.16 -9.18
CA LEU A 69 -6.66 14.36 -8.59
C LEU A 69 -6.15 15.32 -9.67
N SER A 70 -5.49 14.78 -10.71
CA SER A 70 -5.04 15.59 -11.84
C SER A 70 -6.19 16.29 -12.57
N GLN A 71 -7.37 15.65 -12.68
CA GLN A 71 -8.56 16.27 -13.26
C GLN A 71 -9.16 17.38 -12.38
N LEU A 72 -8.86 17.37 -11.08
CA LEU A 72 -9.29 18.37 -10.11
C LEU A 72 -8.25 19.49 -9.91
N GLY A 73 -7.20 19.55 -10.75
CA GLY A 73 -6.14 20.56 -10.65
C GLY A 73 -5.07 20.27 -9.59
N TYR A 74 -5.05 19.08 -9.01
CA TYR A 74 -4.01 18.68 -8.06
C TYR A 74 -2.79 18.13 -8.81
N HIS A 75 -1.67 18.85 -8.73
CA HIS A 75 -0.45 18.55 -9.48
C HIS A 75 0.74 18.10 -8.62
N TYR A 76 0.54 17.95 -7.31
CA TYR A 76 1.58 17.44 -6.41
C TYR A 76 1.72 15.91 -6.49
N PRO A 77 2.82 15.34 -5.95
CA PRO A 77 3.05 13.90 -5.97
C PRO A 77 1.91 13.09 -5.34
N VAL A 78 1.54 12.03 -6.05
CA VAL A 78 0.62 10.99 -5.58
C VAL A 78 1.39 9.67 -5.58
N ILE A 79 1.61 9.13 -4.39
CA ILE A 79 2.37 7.88 -4.17
C ILE A 79 1.48 6.82 -3.55
N GLY A 80 1.89 5.56 -3.68
CA GLY A 80 1.22 4.44 -3.02
C GLY A 80 1.81 4.13 -1.64
N PHE A 81 0.97 3.61 -0.75
CA PHE A 81 1.42 2.80 0.38
C PHE A 81 0.81 1.42 0.24
N SER A 82 1.65 0.39 0.16
CA SER A 82 1.21 -0.98 0.00
C SER A 82 1.82 -1.89 1.03
N TYR A 83 0.98 -2.39 1.94
CA TYR A 83 1.34 -3.35 2.97
C TYR A 83 0.70 -4.71 2.66
N ASP A 84 1.05 -5.70 3.46
CA ASP A 84 0.54 -7.07 3.44
C ASP A 84 -0.94 -7.18 3.89
N SER A 85 -1.79 -6.32 3.34
CA SER A 85 -3.20 -6.24 3.71
C SER A 85 -4.02 -7.41 3.18
N ASN A 86 -3.56 -8.08 2.11
CA ASN A 86 -4.25 -9.20 1.44
C ASN A 86 -4.12 -10.51 2.23
N THR A 87 -4.60 -10.49 3.46
CA THR A 87 -4.49 -11.62 4.38
C THR A 87 -5.13 -12.89 3.82
N THR A 88 -4.55 -14.04 4.17
CA THR A 88 -4.89 -15.34 3.60
C THR A 88 -6.35 -15.70 3.86
N GLY A 89 -7.13 -15.78 2.78
CA GLY A 89 -8.54 -16.11 2.83
C GLY A 89 -9.48 -14.92 3.06
N ALA A 90 -9.01 -13.66 2.96
CA ALA A 90 -9.83 -12.45 3.13
C ALA A 90 -11.04 -12.35 2.16
N HIS A 91 -11.07 -13.15 1.10
CA HIS A 91 -12.19 -13.23 0.15
C HIS A 91 -13.21 -14.33 0.51
N LEU A 92 -12.91 -15.19 1.48
CA LEU A 92 -13.75 -16.33 1.87
C LEU A 92 -14.42 -16.03 3.22
N LEU A 93 -15.76 -16.11 3.27
CA LEU A 93 -16.54 -15.86 4.49
C LEU A 93 -16.05 -16.71 5.68
N LYS A 94 -15.73 -17.99 5.46
CA LYS A 94 -15.22 -18.90 6.50
C LYS A 94 -13.91 -18.44 7.17
N TYR A 95 -13.13 -17.57 6.51
CA TYR A 95 -11.87 -17.05 7.05
C TYR A 95 -11.92 -15.57 7.39
N ALA A 96 -13.09 -14.91 7.25
CA ALA A 96 -13.22 -13.46 7.41
C ALA A 96 -12.69 -12.97 8.77
N LYS A 97 -13.03 -13.66 9.87
CA LYS A 97 -12.58 -13.30 11.23
C LYS A 97 -11.05 -13.37 11.38
N ARG A 98 -10.43 -14.47 10.94
CA ARG A 98 -8.96 -14.64 10.99
C ARG A 98 -8.26 -13.62 10.09
N ALA A 99 -8.74 -13.47 8.86
CA ALA A 99 -8.19 -12.53 7.89
C ALA A 99 -8.26 -11.08 8.39
N LEU A 100 -9.36 -10.70 9.05
CA LEU A 100 -9.51 -9.40 9.70
C LEU A 100 -8.52 -9.24 10.85
N SER A 101 -8.42 -10.24 11.74
CA SER A 101 -7.49 -10.20 12.88
C SER A 101 -6.03 -10.07 12.44
N ALA A 102 -5.58 -10.87 11.46
CA ALA A 102 -4.25 -10.72 10.88
C ALA A 102 -4.06 -9.33 10.24
N GLY A 103 -5.09 -8.82 9.58
CA GLY A 103 -5.08 -7.50 8.94
C GLY A 103 -4.91 -6.36 9.95
N GLN A 104 -5.61 -6.45 11.08
CA GLN A 104 -5.52 -5.48 12.18
C GLN A 104 -4.13 -5.52 12.83
N ILE A 105 -3.57 -6.70 13.08
CA ILE A 105 -2.21 -6.85 13.60
C ILE A 105 -1.19 -6.20 12.66
N ILE A 106 -1.30 -6.46 11.36
CA ILE A 106 -0.41 -5.86 10.36
C ILE A 106 -0.60 -4.35 10.34
N ALA A 107 -1.84 -3.85 10.30
CA ALA A 107 -2.11 -2.41 10.30
C ALA A 107 -1.49 -1.72 11.53
N GLN A 108 -1.74 -2.23 12.74
CA GLN A 108 -1.17 -1.70 14.00
C GLN A 108 0.36 -1.62 13.98
N LYS A 109 1.04 -2.57 13.34
CA LYS A 109 2.51 -2.57 13.22
C LYS A 109 3.04 -1.56 12.18
N ASN A 110 2.24 -1.17 11.20
CA ASN A 110 2.63 -0.21 10.17
C ASN A 110 2.28 1.24 10.54
N GLY A 111 1.59 1.47 11.67
CA GLY A 111 1.06 2.77 12.07
C GLY A 111 -0.27 3.10 11.41
#